data_AF-A0A0S8AF56-F1
#
_entry.id   AF-A0A0S8AF56-F1
#
_cell.length_a   1.000
_cell.length_b   1.000
_cell.length_c   1.000
_cell.angle_alpha   90.00
_cell.angle_beta   90.00
_cell.angle_gamma   90.00
#
_symmetry.space_group_name_H-M   'P 1'
#
loop_
_entity.id
_entity.type
_entity.pdbx_description
1 polymer ?
#
loop_
_entity_poly.entity_id
_entity_poly.type
_entity_poly.pdbx_seq_one_letter_code
_entity_poly.pdbx_strand_id
1 'polypeptide(L)' 'LFLNAVISFLIVAFAVFMLIKGINTLKREEEAPPAEPTTKECPFCLSTIAIKASRCPNCTSQLESAGA' A
#
# COMPACT_ATOMS: atom_id res chain seq x y z
N LEU A 1 -43.18 -17.46 -9.69
CA LEU A 1 -41.81 -17.70 -10.21
C LEU A 1 -40.97 -16.43 -10.27
N PHE A 2 -41.47 -15.31 -10.83
CA PHE A 2 -40.72 -14.05 -10.93
C PHE A 2 -40.20 -13.53 -9.57
N LEU A 3 -41.06 -13.48 -8.55
CA LEU A 3 -40.66 -12.99 -7.22
C LEU A 3 -39.59 -13.87 -6.55
N ASN A 4 -39.65 -15.19 -6.75
CA ASN A 4 -38.66 -16.13 -6.25
C ASN A 4 -37.30 -15.93 -6.95
N ALA A 5 -37.31 -15.68 -8.26
CA ALA A 5 -36.11 -15.34 -9.01
C ALA A 5 -35.49 -14.02 -8.52
N VAL A 6 -36.30 -12.99 -8.24
CA VAL A 6 -35.82 -11.71 -7.69
C VAL A 6 -35.20 -11.89 -6.30
N ILE A 7 -35.86 -12.64 -5.42
CA ILE A 7 -35.35 -12.93 -4.06
C ILE A 7 -34.02 -13.68 -4.14
N SER A 8 -33.94 -14.70 -4.99
CA SER A 8 -32.70 -15.48 -5.18
C SER A 8 -31.57 -14.63 -5.72
N PHE A 9 -31.85 -13.73 -6.68
CA PHE A 9 -30.85 -12.81 -7.22
C PHE A 9 -30.33 -11.83 -6.15
N LEU A 10 -31.22 -11.28 -5.32
CA LEU A 10 -30.83 -10.37 -4.23
C LEU A 10 -29.96 -11.06 -3.18
N ILE A 11 -30.26 -12.30 -2.81
CA ILE A 11 -29.46 -13.07 -1.85
C ILE A 11 -28.05 -13.30 -2.39
N VAL A 12 -27.93 -13.74 -3.65
CA VAL A 12 -26.61 -13.99 -4.27
C VAL A 12 -25.83 -12.69 -4.43
N ALA A 13 -26.47 -11.61 -4.89
CA ALA A 13 -25.83 -10.30 -5.02
C ALA A 13 -25.32 -9.78 -3.67
N PHE A 14 -26.12 -9.94 -2.61
CA PHE A 14 -25.74 -9.54 -1.26
C PHE A 14 -24.59 -10.39 -0.69
N ALA A 15 -24.60 -11.71 -0.94
CA ALA A 15 -23.51 -12.60 -0.55
C ALA A 15 -22.19 -12.25 -1.25
N VAL A 16 -22.23 -12.00 -2.57
CA VAL A 16 -21.04 -11.58 -3.34
C VAL A 16 -20.55 -10.21 -2.88
N PHE A 17 -21.44 -9.26 -2.62
CA PHE A 17 -21.09 -7.94 -2.10
C PHE A 17 -20.36 -8.03 -0.75
N MET A 18 -20.89 -8.84 0.19
CA MET A 18 -20.22 -9.06 1.47
C MET A 18 -18.85 -9.74 1.30
N LEU A 19 -18.74 -10.71 0.41
CA LEU A 19 -17.48 -11.42 0.13
C LEU A 19 -16.42 -10.45 -0.42
N ILE A 20 -16.76 -9.63 -1.42
CA ILE A 20 -15.85 -8.63 -1.98
C ILE A 20 -15.46 -7.60 -0.91
N LYS A 21 -16.42 -7.11 -0.12
CA LYS A 21 -16.13 -6.17 0.97
C LYS A 21 -15.20 -6.78 2.03
N GLY A 22 -15.41 -8.05 2.38
CA GLY A 22 -14.53 -8.80 3.30
C GLY A 22 -13.12 -8.91 2.76
N ILE A 23 -12.95 -9.37 1.52
CA ILE A 23 -11.63 -9.47 0.87
C ILE A 23 -10.96 -8.09 0.72
N ASN A 24 -11.71 -7.06 0.36
CA ASN A 24 -11.15 -5.71 0.22
C ASN A 24 -10.76 -5.10 1.57
N THR A 25 -11.45 -5.44 2.65
CA THR A 25 -11.10 -5.01 4.01
C THR A 25 -9.86 -5.77 4.51
N LEU A 26 -9.81 -7.08 4.31
CA LEU A 26 -8.66 -7.93 4.65
C LEU A 26 -7.40 -7.54 3.87
N LYS A 27 -7.51 -7.26 2.56
CA LYS A 27 -6.38 -6.73 1.76
C LYS A 27 -5.92 -5.35 2.23
N ARG A 28 -6.84 -4.50 2.71
CA ARG A 28 -6.50 -3.19 3.28
C ARG A 28 -5.85 -3.31 4.67
N GLU A 29 -6.10 -4.41 5.39
CA GLU A 29 -5.44 -4.72 6.67
C GLU A 29 -4.10 -5.44 6.46
N GLU A 30 -3.92 -6.16 5.33
CA GLU A 30 -2.62 -6.70 4.90
C GLU A 30 -1.70 -5.62 4.28
N GLU A 31 -2.25 -4.45 3.91
CA GLU A 31 -1.53 -3.17 3.83
C GLU A 31 -1.24 -2.58 5.23
N ALA A 32 -0.86 -3.45 6.17
CA ALA A 32 -0.14 -3.06 7.36
C ALA A 32 1.27 -2.58 6.98
N PRO A 33 1.83 -1.61 7.70
CA PRO A 33 1.49 -0.18 7.79
C PRO A 33 1.88 0.54 6.46
N PRO A 34 1.67 1.87 6.30
CA PRO A 34 2.35 2.60 5.22
C PRO A 34 3.82 2.23 5.30
N ALA A 35 4.36 1.63 4.22
CA ALA A 35 5.75 1.24 4.15
C ALA A 35 6.58 2.39 4.75
N GLU A 36 7.23 2.13 5.90
CA GLU A 36 8.12 3.08 6.54
C GLU A 36 8.95 3.68 5.40
N PRO A 37 8.93 5.02 5.20
CA PRO A 37 9.35 5.63 3.95
C PRO A 37 10.72 5.08 3.59
N THR A 38 10.80 4.12 2.66
CA THR A 38 12.06 3.40 2.40
C THR A 38 13.11 4.32 1.75
N THR A 39 12.68 5.53 1.43
CA THR A 39 13.40 6.60 0.79
C THR A 39 13.53 7.81 1.69
N LYS A 40 14.72 8.41 1.68
CA LYS A 40 15.06 9.71 2.26
C LYS A 40 15.57 10.63 1.16
N GLU A 41 15.50 11.94 1.37
CA GLU A 41 16.13 12.90 0.47
C GLU A 41 17.62 13.03 0.78
N CYS A 42 18.46 13.09 -0.25
CA CYS A 42 19.87 13.35 -0.08
C CYS A 42 20.10 14.84 0.28
N PRO A 43 20.81 15.19 1.36
CA PRO A 43 21.03 16.58 1.77
C PRO A 43 21.90 17.39 0.80
N PHE A 44 22.59 16.74 -0.14
CA PHE A 44 23.50 17.40 -1.08
C PHE A 44 22.86 17.70 -2.44
N CYS A 45 22.03 16.77 -2.94
CA CYS A 45 21.47 16.85 -4.29
C CYS A 45 19.94 16.70 -4.34
N LEU A 46 19.28 16.59 -3.18
CA LEU A 46 17.82 16.53 -3.02
C LEU A 46 17.14 15.38 -3.78
N SER A 47 17.91 14.40 -4.27
CA SER A 47 17.35 13.22 -4.91
C SER A 47 16.85 12.24 -3.86
N THR A 48 15.73 11.57 -4.17
CA THR A 48 15.17 10.48 -3.39
C THR A 48 16.08 9.25 -3.44
N ILE A 49 16.59 8.81 -2.29
CA ILE A 49 17.55 7.71 -2.15
C ILE A 49 17.12 6.76 -1.02
N ALA A 50 17.61 5.52 -1.02
CA ALA A 50 17.26 4.56 0.03
C ALA A 50 17.73 5.04 1.43
N ILE A 51 16.94 4.78 2.48
CA ILE A 51 17.31 5.16 3.87
C ILE A 51 18.68 4.61 4.28
N LYS A 52 19.01 3.40 3.85
CA LYS A 52 20.27 2.71 4.20
C LYS A 52 21.45 3.04 3.26
N ALA A 53 21.28 3.98 2.33
CA ALA A 53 22.37 4.34 1.41
C ALA A 53 23.52 5.02 2.18
N SER A 54 24.70 4.41 2.12
CA SER A 54 25.97 4.96 2.62
C SER A 54 26.63 5.92 1.61
N ARG A 55 26.25 5.83 0.34
CA ARG A 55 26.70 6.72 -0.74
C ARG A 55 25.53 7.04 -1.67
N CYS A 56 25.36 8.33 -2.00
CA CYS A 56 24.31 8.76 -2.92
C CYS A 56 24.63 8.30 -4.36
N PRO A 57 23.72 7.62 -5.07
CA PRO A 57 23.95 7.21 -6.46
C PRO A 57 23.97 8.39 -7.45
N ASN A 58 23.30 9.49 -7.12
CA ASN A 58 23.14 10.63 -8.04
C ASN A 58 24.31 11.62 -7.97
N CYS A 59 24.78 11.94 -6.76
CA CYS A 59 25.89 12.90 -6.56
C CYS A 59 27.19 12.26 -6.04
N THR A 60 27.18 10.94 -5.77
CA THR A 60 28.33 10.18 -5.27
C THR A 60 28.88 10.62 -3.91
N SER A 61 28.19 11.52 -3.18
CA SER A 61 28.57 11.95 -1.84
C SER A 61 28.40 10.82 -0.82
N GLN A 62 29.26 10.81 0.20
CA GLN A 62 29.13 9.88 1.33
C GLN A 62 28.04 10.39 2.28
N LEU A 63 27.20 9.48 2.75
CA LEU A 63 26.06 9.75 3.62
C LEU A 63 26.26 8.98 4.93
N GLU A 64 27.10 9.51 5.82
CA GLU A 64 27.30 8.99 7.17
C GLU A 64 26.07 9.31 8.03
N SER A 65 25.03 8.48 7.90
CA SER A 65 23.95 8.26 8.87
C SER A 65 23.46 9.48 9.68
N ALA A 66 23.29 10.64 9.06
CA ALA A 66 22.67 11.82 9.67
C ALA A 66 21.28 12.02 9.03
N GLY A 67 20.24 11.65 9.76
CA GLY A 67 18.85 11.82 9.36
C GLY A 67 17.96 10.83 10.10
N ALA A 68 17.80 11.07 11.41
CA ALA A 68 16.66 10.60 12.19
C ALA A 68 15.37 11.26 11.68
#